data_AF-A0A951W6F2-F1
#
_entry.id   AF-A0A951W6F2-F1
#
_cell.length_a   1.000
_cell.length_b   1.000
_cell.length_c   1.000
_cell.angle_alpha   90.00
_cell.angle_beta   90.00
_cell.angle_gamma   90.00
#
_symmetry.space_group_name_H-M   'P 1'
#
loop_
_entity.id
_entity.type
_entity.pdbx_description
1 polymer ?
#
loop_
_entity_poly.entity_id
_entity_poly.type
_entity_poly.pdbx_seq_one_letter_code
_entity_poly.pdbx_strand_id
1 'polypeptide(L)'
;MGNFSLTNQQELVTQFQQIDFAEQVLAQLQKEFQKIGLELQLTENQLETYDKFLFYLKEEISILAEASPTRLHQLLYLADLPENHVNNIFKLADNPIDELSDLLLKRVACKVYFRQLYKSKRI
;
A
#
# COMPACT_ATOMS: atom_id res chain seq x y z
N MET A 1 9.56 -19.27 -2.98
CA MET A 1 8.43 -18.40 -2.58
C MET A 1 8.57 -18.15 -1.09
N GLY A 2 8.87 -16.92 -0.69
CA GLY A 2 9.14 -16.60 0.72
C GLY A 2 7.86 -16.63 1.54
N ASN A 3 7.88 -17.41 2.62
CA ASN A 3 6.79 -17.52 3.60
C ASN A 3 6.49 -16.14 4.20
N PHE A 4 5.34 -15.57 3.85
CA PHE A 4 4.74 -14.45 4.58
C PHE A 4 4.25 -14.97 5.94
N SER A 5 5.13 -14.99 6.95
CA SER A 5 4.70 -15.23 8.32
C SER A 5 3.98 -13.98 8.85
N LEU A 6 2.80 -14.18 9.42
CA LEU A 6 1.94 -13.16 10.05
C LEU A 6 2.69 -12.27 11.08
N THR A 7 3.83 -12.76 11.59
CA THR A 7 4.73 -12.07 12.52
C THR A 7 5.29 -10.73 11.99
N ASN A 8 5.35 -10.53 10.66
CA ASN A 8 5.86 -9.29 10.05
C ASN A 8 4.81 -8.16 9.96
N GLN A 9 3.51 -8.42 10.08
CA GLN A 9 2.49 -7.41 9.78
C GLN A 9 2.35 -6.36 10.89
N GLN A 10 2.37 -6.78 12.16
CA GLN A 10 2.33 -5.84 13.29
C GLN A 10 3.61 -5.00 13.36
N GLU A 11 4.77 -5.61 13.11
CA GLU A 11 6.04 -4.89 13.04
C GLU A 11 6.02 -3.81 11.94
N LEU A 12 5.48 -4.13 10.75
CA LEU A 12 5.32 -3.16 9.66
C LEU A 12 4.42 -1.98 10.07
N VAL A 13 3.31 -2.23 10.77
CA VAL A 13 2.43 -1.16 11.27
C VAL A 13 3.16 -0.28 12.29
N THR A 14 3.96 -0.86 13.17
CA THR A 14 4.77 -0.08 14.14
C THR A 14 5.77 0.84 13.47
N GLN A 15 6.33 0.48 12.30
CA GLN A 15 7.26 1.36 11.57
C GLN A 15 6.63 2.70 11.16
N PHE A 16 5.30 2.77 11.00
CA PHE A 16 4.62 4.04 10.69
C PHE A 16 4.66 5.07 11.83
N GLN A 17 5.15 4.70 13.02
CA GLN A 17 5.48 5.68 14.07
C GLN A 17 6.70 6.55 13.71
N GLN A 18 7.49 6.14 12.71
CA GLN A 18 8.62 6.91 12.17
C GLN A 18 8.16 7.65 10.92
N ILE A 19 8.14 8.98 10.96
CA ILE A 19 7.69 9.79 9.83
C ILE A 19 8.50 9.51 8.55
N ASP A 20 9.82 9.37 8.65
CA ASP A 20 10.71 9.03 7.53
C ASP A 20 10.31 7.71 6.84
N PHE A 21 9.77 6.75 7.60
CA PHE A 21 9.27 5.50 7.03
C PHE A 21 7.97 5.75 6.26
N ALA A 22 7.01 6.46 6.87
CA ALA A 22 5.74 6.78 6.25
C ALA A 22 5.92 7.60 4.96
N GLU A 23 6.83 8.58 4.95
CA GLU A 23 7.19 9.37 3.77
C GLU A 23 7.80 8.50 2.66
N GLN A 24 8.66 7.55 3.00
CA GLN A 24 9.21 6.62 2.00
C GLN A 24 8.14 5.68 1.44
N VAL A 25 7.16 5.29 2.25
CA VAL A 25 5.98 4.55 1.80
C VAL A 25 5.13 5.38 0.86
N LEU A 26 4.84 6.64 1.21
CA LEU A 26 4.14 7.58 0.34
C LEU A 26 4.88 7.77 -0.99
N ALA A 27 6.18 8.03 -0.95
CA ALA A 27 6.99 8.21 -2.15
C ALA A 27 7.00 6.95 -3.05
N GLN A 28 6.92 5.76 -2.46
CA GLN A 28 6.78 4.53 -3.24
C GLN A 28 5.37 4.38 -3.82
N LEU A 29 4.31 4.69 -3.06
CA LEU A 29 2.92 4.69 -3.56
C LEU A 29 2.74 5.70 -4.71
N GLN A 30 3.26 6.92 -4.56
CA GLN A 30 3.25 7.94 -5.61
C GLN A 30 3.86 7.42 -6.91
N LYS A 31 4.96 6.66 -6.84
CA LYS A 31 5.56 6.02 -8.02
C LYS A 31 4.64 4.97 -8.65
N GLU A 32 3.88 4.21 -7.87
CA GLU A 32 2.93 3.25 -8.42
C GLU A 32 1.73 3.95 -9.07
N PHE A 33 1.19 5.02 -8.46
CA PHE A 33 0.13 5.85 -9.04
C PHE A 33 0.57 6.56 -10.33
N GLN A 34 1.79 7.09 -10.37
CA GLN A 34 2.33 7.73 -11.58
C GLN A 34 2.41 6.78 -12.77
N LYS A 35 2.69 5.49 -12.56
CA LYS A 35 2.72 4.48 -13.64
C LYS A 35 1.36 4.27 -14.31
N ILE A 36 0.27 4.58 -13.62
CA ILE A 36 -1.09 4.55 -14.17
C ILE A 36 -1.62 5.94 -14.56
N GLY A 37 -0.73 6.94 -14.60
CA GLY A 37 -1.06 8.30 -15.01
C GLY A 37 -1.86 9.10 -13.99
N LEU A 38 -1.71 8.79 -12.69
CA LEU A 38 -2.35 9.50 -11.58
C LEU A 38 -1.31 10.07 -10.62
N GLU A 39 -1.70 11.09 -9.88
CA GLU A 39 -0.90 11.70 -8.82
C GLU A 39 -1.58 11.45 -7.48
N LEU A 40 -0.84 10.89 -6.52
CA LEU A 40 -1.31 10.69 -5.15
C LEU A 40 -0.80 11.85 -4.29
N GLN A 41 -1.71 12.71 -3.85
CA GLN A 41 -1.38 13.90 -3.06
C GLN A 41 -1.85 13.72 -1.61
N LEU A 42 -0.95 13.21 -0.77
CA LEU A 42 -1.14 13.17 0.68
C LEU A 42 -0.16 14.13 1.37
N THR A 43 -0.61 14.75 2.44
CA THR A 43 0.12 15.70 3.29
C THR A 43 0.71 15.01 4.52
N GLU A 44 1.71 15.61 5.16
CA GLU A 44 2.39 15.03 6.33
C GLU A 44 1.43 14.65 7.46
N ASN A 45 0.43 15.49 7.77
CA ASN A 45 -0.59 15.21 8.80
C ASN A 45 -1.42 13.95 8.51
N GLN A 46 -1.52 13.55 7.24
CA GLN A 46 -2.23 12.36 6.81
C GLN A 46 -1.37 11.09 6.96
N LEU A 47 -0.07 11.24 7.21
CA LEU A 47 0.90 10.15 7.36
C LEU A 47 1.21 9.80 8.82
N GLU A 48 0.71 10.57 9.80
CA GLU A 48 1.06 10.47 11.22
C GLU A 48 0.92 9.06 11.83
N THR A 49 -0.10 8.30 11.38
CA THR A 49 -0.34 6.92 11.84
C THR A 49 -0.74 6.05 10.66
N TYR A 50 -0.53 4.74 10.83
CA TYR A 50 -1.00 3.75 9.85
C TYR A 50 -2.49 3.92 9.53
N ASP A 51 -3.33 4.07 10.55
CA ASP A 51 -4.78 4.18 10.36
C ASP A 51 -5.19 5.47 9.64
N LYS A 52 -4.52 6.60 9.93
CA LYS A 52 -4.75 7.85 9.20
C LYS A 52 -4.33 7.73 7.75
N PHE A 53 -3.14 7.19 7.49
CA PHE A 53 -2.66 6.98 6.12
C PHE A 53 -3.63 6.06 5.37
N LEU A 54 -3.98 4.92 5.98
CA LEU A 54 -4.94 3.98 5.41
C LEU A 54 -6.28 4.65 5.12
N PHE A 55 -6.80 5.49 6.02
CA PHE A 55 -8.05 6.22 5.82
C PHE A 55 -8.00 7.07 4.54
N TYR A 56 -7.00 7.93 4.38
CA TYR A 56 -6.89 8.77 3.20
C TYR A 56 -6.57 7.99 1.93
N LEU A 57 -5.79 6.91 2.04
CA LEU A 57 -5.57 6.02 0.90
C LEU A 57 -6.86 5.34 0.46
N LYS A 58 -7.76 4.95 1.38
CA LYS A 58 -9.06 4.38 1.04
C LYS A 58 -9.91 5.38 0.26
N GLU A 59 -9.92 6.65 0.63
CA GLU A 59 -10.64 7.69 -0.11
C GLU A 59 -10.13 7.78 -1.57
N GLU A 60 -8.82 7.83 -1.76
CA GLU A 60 -8.18 7.87 -3.09
C GLU A 60 -8.48 6.61 -3.92
N ILE A 61 -8.43 5.42 -3.30
CA ILE A 61 -8.73 4.16 -3.97
C ILE A 61 -10.23 4.05 -4.29
N SER A 62 -11.12 4.57 -3.44
CA SER A 62 -12.56 4.62 -3.71
C SER A 62 -12.87 5.50 -4.92
N ILE A 63 -12.29 6.70 -4.96
CA ILE A 63 -12.43 7.62 -6.10
C ILE A 63 -11.91 6.97 -7.38
N LEU A 64 -10.75 6.31 -7.30
CA LEU A 64 -10.17 5.57 -8.43
C LEU A 64 -11.06 4.41 -8.90
N ALA A 65 -11.63 3.65 -7.96
CA ALA A 65 -12.52 2.52 -8.27
C ALA A 65 -13.76 2.98 -9.04
N GLU A 66 -14.35 4.12 -8.65
CA GLU A 66 -15.52 4.69 -9.30
C GLU A 66 -15.18 5.30 -10.67
N ALA A 67 -14.08 6.06 -10.75
CA ALA A 67 -13.70 6.77 -11.97
C ALA A 67 -13.11 5.85 -13.04
N SER A 68 -12.31 4.86 -12.63
CA SER A 68 -11.63 3.95 -13.56
C SER A 68 -11.25 2.60 -12.91
N PRO A 69 -12.18 1.63 -12.88
CA PRO A 69 -11.90 0.28 -12.39
C PRO A 69 -10.69 -0.38 -13.08
N THR A 70 -10.49 -0.12 -14.37
CA THR A 70 -9.35 -0.65 -15.13
C THR A 70 -8.02 -0.14 -14.57
N ARG A 71 -7.93 1.15 -14.21
CA ARG A 71 -6.71 1.71 -13.61
C ARG A 71 -6.48 1.19 -12.20
N LEU A 72 -7.54 0.96 -11.42
CA LEU A 72 -7.43 0.28 -10.14
C LEU A 72 -6.80 -1.12 -10.30
N HIS A 73 -7.32 -1.93 -11.23
CA HIS A 73 -6.73 -3.25 -11.50
C HIS A 73 -5.25 -3.16 -11.92
N GLN A 74 -4.90 -2.18 -12.77
CA GLN A 74 -3.51 -1.95 -13.16
C GLN A 74 -2.62 -1.57 -11.96
N LEU A 75 -3.09 -0.70 -11.07
CA LEU A 75 -2.38 -0.32 -9.84
C LEU A 75 -2.10 -1.55 -8.98
N LEU A 76 -3.11 -2.37 -8.72
CA LEU A 76 -2.99 -3.57 -7.89
C LEU A 76 -2.01 -4.58 -8.50
N TYR A 77 -2.04 -4.73 -9.83
CA TYR A 77 -1.09 -5.56 -10.56
C TYR A 77 0.35 -5.04 -10.43
N LEU A 78 0.58 -3.75 -10.67
CA LEU A 78 1.91 -3.11 -10.57
C LEU A 78 2.47 -3.12 -9.13
N ALA A 79 1.59 -3.12 -8.13
CA ALA A 79 1.96 -3.27 -6.74
C ALA A 79 2.46 -4.68 -6.37
N ASP A 80 2.49 -5.63 -7.31
CA ASP A 80 2.80 -7.04 -7.11
C ASP A 80 1.85 -7.71 -6.12
N LEU A 81 0.54 -7.45 -6.26
CA LEU A 81 -0.50 -8.18 -5.51
C LEU A 81 -0.93 -9.43 -6.29
N PRO A 82 -1.04 -10.60 -5.64
CA PRO A 82 -1.46 -11.82 -6.32
C PRO A 82 -2.88 -11.68 -6.89
N GLU A 83 -3.03 -11.86 -8.19
CA GLU A 83 -4.30 -11.65 -8.90
C GLU A 83 -5.44 -12.50 -8.32
N ASN A 84 -5.17 -13.77 -7.99
CA ASN A 84 -6.16 -14.64 -7.35
C ASN A 84 -6.63 -14.08 -6.00
N HIS A 85 -5.75 -13.45 -5.23
CA HIS A 85 -6.09 -12.85 -3.94
C HIS A 85 -6.95 -11.61 -4.13
N VAL A 86 -6.55 -10.72 -5.05
CA VAL A 86 -7.33 -9.52 -5.42
C VAL A 86 -8.73 -9.90 -5.91
N ASN A 87 -8.83 -10.90 -6.79
CA ASN A 87 -10.10 -11.39 -7.31
C ASN A 87 -10.99 -11.99 -6.22
N ASN A 88 -10.39 -12.66 -5.23
CA ASN A 88 -11.15 -13.19 -4.09
C ASN A 88 -11.69 -12.05 -3.23
N ILE A 89 -10.91 -11.00 -2.96
CA ILE A 89 -11.37 -9.82 -2.21
C ILE A 89 -12.54 -9.16 -2.93
N PHE A 90 -12.44 -8.91 -4.24
CA PHE A 90 -13.55 -8.34 -5.01
C PHE A 90 -14.84 -9.18 -5.00
N LYS A 91 -14.74 -10.51 -4.84
CA LYS A 91 -15.89 -11.42 -4.88
C LYS A 91 -16.50 -11.70 -3.51
N LEU A 92 -15.67 -11.72 -2.46
CA LEU A 92 -16.03 -12.31 -1.17
C LEU A 92 -16.02 -11.30 -0.01
N ALA A 93 -15.30 -10.18 -0.15
CA ALA A 93 -15.23 -9.19 0.92
C ALA A 93 -16.51 -8.36 0.99
N ASP A 94 -16.96 -8.07 2.22
CA ASP A 94 -18.07 -7.13 2.45
C ASP A 94 -17.69 -5.70 2.02
N ASN A 95 -16.41 -5.33 2.22
CA ASN A 95 -15.86 -4.03 1.85
C ASN A 95 -14.55 -4.21 1.06
N PRO A 96 -14.60 -4.52 -0.25
CA PRO A 96 -13.42 -4.81 -1.05
C PRO A 96 -12.41 -3.66 -1.09
N ILE A 97 -12.88 -2.41 -1.15
CA ILE A 97 -12.01 -1.22 -1.21
C ILE A 97 -11.17 -1.09 0.07
N ASP A 98 -11.76 -1.36 1.22
CA ASP A 98 -11.06 -1.30 2.51
C ASP A 98 -9.94 -2.33 2.57
N GLU A 99 -10.25 -3.57 2.21
CA GLU A 99 -9.28 -4.68 2.19
C GLU A 99 -8.18 -4.47 1.17
N LEU A 100 -8.51 -3.99 -0.03
CA LEU A 100 -7.52 -3.72 -1.08
C LEU A 100 -6.60 -2.56 -0.71
N SER A 101 -7.12 -1.52 -0.08
CA SER A 101 -6.31 -0.37 0.37
C SER A 101 -5.33 -0.78 1.46
N ASP A 102 -5.79 -1.59 2.43
CA ASP A 102 -4.93 -2.14 3.49
C ASP A 102 -3.85 -3.05 2.90
N LEU A 103 -4.24 -3.94 1.98
CA LEU A 103 -3.33 -4.85 1.31
C LEU A 103 -2.27 -4.10 0.48
N LEU A 104 -2.69 -3.06 -0.26
CA LEU A 104 -1.79 -2.21 -1.04
C LEU A 104 -0.80 -1.48 -0.14
N LEU A 105 -1.28 -0.84 0.93
CA LEU A 105 -0.42 -0.11 1.87
C LEU A 105 0.61 -1.05 2.52
N LYS A 106 0.17 -2.20 3.04
CA LYS A 106 1.06 -3.22 3.60
C LYS A 106 2.08 -3.72 2.59
N ARG A 107 1.67 -3.96 1.35
CA ARG A 107 2.56 -4.44 0.29
C ARG A 107 3.66 -3.44 -0.01
N VAL A 108 3.32 -2.16 -0.10
CA VAL A 108 4.29 -1.09 -0.35
C VAL A 108 5.19 -0.85 0.86
N ALA A 109 4.63 -0.82 2.07
CA ALA A 109 5.39 -0.73 3.31
C ALA A 109 6.43 -1.86 3.43
N CYS A 110 6.04 -3.08 3.08
CA CYS A 110 6.93 -4.23 3.06
C CYS A 110 8.10 -4.04 2.06
N LYS A 111 7.84 -3.52 0.85
CA LYS A 111 8.89 -3.20 -0.13
C LYS A 111 9.88 -2.17 0.42
N VAL A 112 9.40 -1.12 1.10
CA VAL A 112 10.22 -0.08 1.70
C VAL A 112 11.06 -0.64 2.86
N TYR A 113 10.42 -1.33 3.80
CA TYR A 113 11.07 -1.95 4.95
C TYR A 113 12.22 -2.88 4.53
N PHE A 114 12.00 -3.78 3.57
CA PHE A 114 13.07 -4.65 3.08
C PHE A 114 14.19 -3.87 2.38
N ARG A 115 13.87 -2.83 1.59
CA ARG A 115 14.91 -1.98 0.98
C ARG A 115 15.78 -1.30 2.03
N GLN A 116 15.21 -0.85 3.15
CA GLN A 116 15.97 -0.26 4.26
C GLN A 116 16.85 -1.31 4.95
N LEU A 117 16.30 -2.48 5.28
CA LEU A 117 17.06 -3.57 5.89
C LEU A 117 18.27 -4.01 5.05
N TYR A 118 18.09 -4.19 3.73
CA TYR A 118 19.18 -4.64 2.86
C TYR A 118 20.16 -3.52 2.50
N LYS A 119 19.74 -2.25 2.50
CA LYS A 119 20.67 -1.11 2.42
C LYS A 119 21.58 -1.05 3.65
N SER A 120 21.01 -1.27 4.84
CA SER A 120 21.76 -1.24 6.11
C SER A 120 22.74 -2.42 6.26
N LYS A 121 22.44 -3.58 5.65
CA LYS A 121 23.30 -4.78 5.66
C LYS A 121 24.44 -4.78 4.63
N ARG A 122 24.61 -3.74 3.82
CA ARG A 122 25.84 -3.56 3.02
C ARG A 122 26.95 -3.03 3.94
N ILE A 123 27.57 -3.96 4.67
CA ILE A 123 28.89 -3.82 5.32
C ILE A 123 29.88 -4.59 4.44
#